data_AF-A0A401ZEH7-F1
#
_entry.id   AF-A0A401ZEH7-F1
#
_cell.length_a   1.000
_cell.length_b   1.000
_cell.length_c   1.000
_cell.angle_alpha   90.00
_cell.angle_beta   90.00
_cell.angle_gamma   90.00
#
_symmetry.space_group_name_H-M   'P 1'
#
loop_
_entity.id
_entity.type
_entity.pdbx_description
1 polymer ?
#
loop_
_entity_poly.entity_id
_entity_poly.type
_entity_poly.pdbx_seq_one_letter_code
_entity_poly.pdbx_strand_id
1 'polypeptide(L)'
;MSLQSHSFTIGVEEEYQIIDPHTRELSQKAHEILPQAQATLSEDEVQFEMILSQIEIATPICHSLADVQHELTRMRSGVIAAANQAGQLIAAAGTHPFSQWNKQQVTPKERYRTLIETYQQLIREQVIFGCHVHIGIPDQEVATQVLNHTRSWLTPIIALTANSPFWLGEYTGYQDYRTGLWWTVPLAGPPPSFASYNDYRSTIEHLIATESIDDATKIYWDVRLSERFPTLEFRIMDVCMTIDEAVMVTGLIRALVRTAYDLVMRKMPFPDVTTDQLRAMHWRAARYGLDDRLFDVQAQRTVPARQCVEQFLAFLRPALEAEGDWQRVSATTYRILQEGNGARRQHAFYQRTGDFHALVDYIVDQTCSF
;
A
#
# COMPACT_ATOMS: atom_id res chain seq x y z
N MET A 1 30.28 -19.02 4.43
CA MET A 1 29.39 -18.79 5.58
C MET A 1 28.06 -19.39 5.22
N SER A 2 27.57 -20.31 6.05
CA SER A 2 26.23 -20.90 5.92
C SER A 2 25.22 -19.77 5.74
N LEU A 3 24.41 -19.81 4.66
CA LEU A 3 23.20 -19.00 4.52
C LEU A 3 22.32 -19.35 5.72
N GLN A 4 22.47 -18.64 6.84
CA GLN A 4 21.46 -18.65 7.89
C GLN A 4 20.16 -18.28 7.17
N SER A 5 19.16 -19.15 7.27
CA SER A 5 17.87 -18.96 6.62
C SER A 5 17.27 -17.66 7.13
N HIS A 6 17.45 -16.60 6.35
CA HIS A 6 16.88 -15.29 6.65
C HIS A 6 15.37 -15.43 6.59
N SER A 7 14.67 -15.11 7.68
CA SER A 7 13.25 -15.47 7.84
C SER A 7 12.27 -14.57 7.10
N PHE A 8 12.74 -13.44 6.52
CA PHE A 8 11.92 -12.46 5.77
C PHE A 8 10.55 -12.21 6.44
N THR A 9 10.58 -11.91 7.74
CA THR A 9 9.37 -11.69 8.55
C THR A 9 8.52 -10.57 7.98
N ILE A 10 7.22 -10.63 8.22
CA ILE A 10 6.23 -9.78 7.57
C ILE A 10 5.53 -8.92 8.61
N GLY A 11 5.29 -7.65 8.31
CA GLY A 11 4.26 -6.82 8.97
C GLY A 11 3.36 -6.22 7.89
N VAL A 12 2.06 -6.11 8.17
CA VAL A 12 1.09 -5.49 7.25
C VAL A 12 0.31 -4.42 8.00
N GLU A 13 0.19 -3.24 7.39
CA GLU A 13 -0.64 -2.15 7.87
C GLU A 13 -1.77 -1.91 6.86
N GLU A 14 -3.01 -1.76 7.32
CA GLU A 14 -4.14 -1.39 6.46
C GLU A 14 -4.90 -0.22 7.06
N GLU A 15 -5.19 0.75 6.19
CA GLU A 15 -5.91 1.96 6.50
C GLU A 15 -7.35 1.86 5.98
N TYR A 16 -8.35 2.00 6.84
CA TYR A 16 -9.76 1.85 6.46
C TYR A 16 -10.55 3.15 6.56
N GLN A 17 -11.57 3.25 5.73
CA GLN A 17 -12.57 4.32 5.76
C GLN A 17 -13.64 4.02 6.80
N ILE A 18 -14.03 5.03 7.57
CA ILE A 18 -15.21 4.99 8.45
C ILE A 18 -16.38 5.64 7.71
N ILE A 19 -17.47 4.90 7.53
CA ILE A 19 -18.61 5.30 6.70
C ILE A 19 -19.85 5.53 7.56
N ASP A 20 -20.54 6.64 7.32
CA ASP A 20 -21.87 6.88 7.86
C ASP A 20 -22.91 6.05 7.09
N PRO A 21 -23.66 5.14 7.74
CA PRO A 21 -24.60 4.24 7.05
C PRO A 21 -25.82 4.95 6.45
N HIS A 22 -26.10 6.19 6.83
CA HIS A 22 -27.21 6.97 6.28
C HIS A 22 -26.76 7.75 5.04
N THR A 23 -25.67 8.50 5.15
CA THR A 23 -25.21 9.39 4.06
C THR A 23 -24.25 8.72 3.08
N ARG A 24 -23.59 7.63 3.48
CA ARG A 24 -22.46 6.99 2.77
C ARG A 24 -21.26 7.92 2.58
N GLU A 25 -21.22 9.04 3.30
CA GLU A 25 -20.03 9.88 3.39
C GLU A 25 -19.06 9.34 4.46
N LEU A 26 -17.82 9.82 4.41
CA LEU A 26 -16.83 9.60 5.47
C LEU A 26 -17.31 10.21 6.79
N SER A 27 -17.21 9.43 7.86
CA SER A 27 -17.66 9.78 9.20
C SER A 27 -16.49 10.06 10.14
N GLN A 28 -16.56 11.14 10.93
CA GLN A 28 -15.48 11.58 11.84
C GLN A 28 -15.49 10.85 13.20
N LYS A 29 -15.92 9.59 13.21
CA LYS A 29 -16.23 8.84 14.43
C LYS A 29 -15.13 7.88 14.89
N ALA A 30 -13.90 8.03 14.41
CA ALA A 30 -12.77 7.21 14.89
C ALA A 30 -12.65 7.21 16.42
N HIS A 31 -12.95 8.34 17.08
CA HIS A 31 -12.87 8.48 18.54
C HIS A 31 -13.92 7.66 19.31
N GLU A 32 -15.05 7.30 18.68
CA GLU A 32 -16.06 6.41 19.25
C GLU A 32 -15.71 4.93 19.01
N ILE A 33 -15.06 4.63 17.88
CA ILE A 33 -14.74 3.27 17.43
C ILE A 33 -13.45 2.75 18.06
N LEU A 34 -12.40 3.57 18.10
CA LEU A 34 -11.06 3.13 18.49
C LEU A 34 -11.02 2.51 19.90
N PRO A 35 -11.62 3.11 20.95
CA PRO A 35 -11.61 2.51 22.28
C PRO A 35 -12.30 1.15 22.34
N GLN A 36 -13.33 0.93 21.49
CA GLN A 36 -14.04 -0.34 21.41
C GLN A 36 -13.21 -1.39 20.67
N ALA A 37 -12.53 -0.99 19.59
CA ALA A 37 -11.59 -1.84 18.88
C ALA A 37 -10.44 -2.27 19.80
N GLN A 38 -9.86 -1.33 20.57
CA GLN A 38 -8.78 -1.56 21.54
C GLN A 38 -9.20 -2.39 22.77
N ALA A 39 -10.50 -2.63 22.97
CA ALA A 39 -10.94 -3.59 23.99
C ALA A 39 -10.78 -5.04 23.54
N THR A 40 -10.70 -5.27 22.23
CA THR A 40 -10.57 -6.61 21.61
C THR A 40 -9.21 -6.81 20.94
N LEU A 41 -8.62 -5.73 20.42
CA LEU A 41 -7.30 -5.62 19.82
C LEU A 41 -6.40 -4.82 20.77
N SER A 42 -5.08 -4.90 20.63
CA SER A 42 -4.17 -4.07 21.44
C SER A 42 -4.03 -2.64 20.89
N GLU A 43 -3.51 -1.71 21.70
CA GLU A 43 -3.23 -0.32 21.25
C GLU A 43 -2.16 -0.25 20.14
N ASP A 44 -1.24 -1.22 20.10
CA ASP A 44 -0.24 -1.32 19.04
C ASP A 44 -0.87 -1.82 17.72
N GLU A 45 -1.94 -2.59 17.82
CA GLU A 45 -2.62 -3.24 16.68
C GLU A 45 -3.63 -2.34 15.98
N VAL A 46 -4.23 -1.38 16.68
CA VAL A 46 -5.22 -0.47 16.10
C VAL A 46 -5.04 0.95 16.60
N GLN A 47 -4.93 1.89 15.67
CA GLN A 47 -4.53 3.26 15.95
C GLN A 47 -5.37 4.28 15.18
N PHE A 48 -5.38 5.50 15.71
CA PHE A 48 -5.79 6.67 14.92
C PHE A 48 -4.75 6.96 13.84
N GLU A 49 -5.23 7.32 12.66
CA GLU A 49 -4.43 7.97 11.63
C GLU A 49 -4.70 9.50 11.63
N MET A 50 -4.09 10.22 10.69
CA MET A 50 -4.14 11.69 10.56
C MET A 50 -5.57 12.23 10.47
N ILE A 51 -6.47 11.55 9.77
CA ILE A 51 -7.86 11.99 9.55
C ILE A 51 -8.82 11.16 10.41
N LEU A 52 -9.78 11.82 11.08
CA LEU A 52 -10.73 11.18 12.00
C LEU A 52 -11.77 10.27 11.34
N SER A 53 -11.79 10.22 10.01
CA SER A 53 -12.58 9.26 9.23
C SER A 53 -11.80 8.02 8.80
N GLN A 54 -10.65 7.78 9.45
CA GLN A 54 -9.77 6.68 9.18
C GLN A 54 -9.46 5.89 10.46
N ILE A 55 -9.25 4.59 10.28
CA ILE A 55 -8.70 3.71 11.32
C ILE A 55 -7.62 2.83 10.69
N GLU A 56 -6.50 2.70 11.38
CA GLU A 56 -5.36 1.91 10.93
C GLU A 56 -5.26 0.64 11.76
N ILE A 57 -5.00 -0.49 11.11
CA ILE A 57 -4.57 -1.72 11.77
C ILE A 57 -3.12 -2.02 11.40
N ALA A 58 -2.35 -2.59 12.33
CA ALA A 58 -1.00 -3.08 12.08
C ALA A 58 -0.82 -4.49 12.66
N THR A 59 -0.51 -5.48 11.82
CA THR A 59 -0.33 -6.86 12.28
C THR A 59 0.87 -6.97 13.22
N PRO A 60 0.90 -7.96 14.14
CA PRO A 60 2.15 -8.37 14.75
C PRO A 60 3.12 -8.91 13.67
N ILE A 61 4.36 -9.20 14.09
CA ILE A 61 5.34 -9.83 13.22
C ILE A 61 4.85 -11.23 12.83
N CYS A 62 4.58 -11.40 11.55
CA CYS A 62 4.15 -12.65 10.93
C CYS A 62 5.34 -13.40 10.30
N HIS A 63 5.27 -14.73 10.28
CA HIS A 63 6.31 -15.59 9.71
C HIS A 63 5.86 -16.30 8.43
N SER A 64 4.56 -16.31 8.16
CA SER A 64 3.96 -16.92 6.96
C SER A 64 2.77 -16.11 6.43
N LEU A 65 2.35 -16.36 5.19
CA LEU A 65 1.11 -15.79 4.67
C LEU A 65 -0.15 -16.35 5.36
N ALA A 66 -0.04 -17.50 6.02
CA ALA A 66 -1.12 -18.02 6.86
C ALA A 66 -1.29 -17.16 8.12
N ASP A 67 -0.19 -16.76 8.75
CA ASP A 67 -0.21 -15.84 9.89
C ASP A 67 -0.80 -14.49 9.47
N VAL A 68 -0.35 -13.94 8.33
CA VAL A 68 -0.89 -12.67 7.79
C VAL A 68 -2.39 -12.77 7.57
N GLN A 69 -2.88 -13.84 6.94
CA GLN A 69 -4.31 -14.02 6.74
C GLN A 69 -5.05 -14.09 8.08
N HIS A 70 -4.53 -14.84 9.05
CA HIS A 70 -5.15 -15.00 10.35
C HIS A 70 -5.27 -13.66 11.07
N GLU A 71 -4.19 -12.89 11.13
CA GLU A 71 -4.15 -11.60 11.80
C GLU A 71 -5.03 -10.57 11.10
N LEU A 72 -4.95 -10.45 9.76
CA LEU A 72 -5.83 -9.52 9.03
C LEU A 72 -7.31 -9.88 9.21
N THR A 73 -7.65 -11.18 9.21
CA THR A 73 -9.03 -11.62 9.48
C THR A 73 -9.48 -11.22 10.88
N ARG A 74 -8.66 -11.48 11.90
CA ARG A 74 -8.95 -11.14 13.30
C ARG A 74 -9.12 -9.63 13.48
N MET A 75 -8.19 -8.86 12.97
CA MET A 75 -8.13 -7.40 13.15
C MET A 75 -9.21 -6.70 12.36
N ARG A 76 -9.43 -7.07 11.09
CA ARG A 76 -10.53 -6.51 10.27
C ARG A 76 -11.89 -6.83 10.88
N SER A 77 -12.09 -8.06 11.40
CA SER A 77 -13.31 -8.43 12.14
C SER A 77 -13.50 -7.58 13.40
N GLY A 78 -12.43 -7.36 14.18
CA GLY A 78 -12.47 -6.54 15.39
C GLY A 78 -12.86 -5.09 15.10
N VAL A 79 -12.28 -4.49 14.07
CA VAL A 79 -12.59 -3.12 13.65
C VAL A 79 -14.01 -3.01 13.09
N ILE A 80 -14.47 -3.97 12.28
CA ILE A 80 -15.86 -4.03 11.78
C ILE A 80 -16.84 -4.14 12.94
N ALA A 81 -16.58 -5.02 13.92
CA ALA A 81 -17.44 -5.20 15.08
C ALA A 81 -17.53 -3.92 15.93
N ALA A 82 -16.40 -3.25 16.18
CA ALA A 82 -16.34 -1.99 16.90
C ALA A 82 -17.09 -0.87 16.16
N ALA A 83 -16.93 -0.78 14.83
CA ALA A 83 -17.66 0.19 14.02
C ALA A 83 -19.17 -0.05 14.07
N ASN A 84 -19.61 -1.30 13.94
CA ASN A 84 -21.02 -1.66 14.02
C ASN A 84 -21.63 -1.30 15.38
N GLN A 85 -20.91 -1.50 16.48
CA GLN A 85 -21.34 -1.09 17.82
C GLN A 85 -21.49 0.43 17.96
N ALA A 86 -20.64 1.21 17.28
CA ALA A 86 -20.77 2.66 17.16
C ALA A 86 -21.79 3.11 16.09
N GLY A 87 -22.49 2.18 15.44
CA GLY A 87 -23.44 2.46 14.36
C GLY A 87 -22.80 3.01 13.10
N GLN A 88 -21.57 2.60 12.78
CA GLN A 88 -20.78 2.99 11.60
C GLN A 88 -20.40 1.75 10.77
N LEU A 89 -19.97 1.97 9.53
CA LEU A 89 -19.49 0.91 8.63
C LEU A 89 -18.00 1.12 8.30
N ILE A 90 -17.35 0.05 7.82
CA ILE A 90 -15.93 0.05 7.42
C ILE A 90 -15.81 -0.30 5.95
N ALA A 91 -14.99 0.44 5.21
CA ALA A 91 -14.72 0.23 3.79
C ALA A 91 -13.23 0.27 3.47
N ALA A 92 -12.79 -0.59 2.53
CA ALA A 92 -11.43 -0.67 2.02
C ALA A 92 -11.36 -0.24 0.53
N ALA A 93 -11.01 1.03 0.31
CA ALA A 93 -10.67 1.59 -1.00
C ALA A 93 -9.65 2.72 -0.85
N GLY A 94 -8.78 2.91 -1.85
CA GLY A 94 -7.68 3.88 -1.76
C GLY A 94 -8.11 5.34 -1.68
N THR A 95 -9.32 5.63 -2.17
CA THR A 95 -10.03 6.90 -2.02
C THR A 95 -11.51 6.64 -1.74
N HIS A 96 -12.17 7.59 -1.10
CA HIS A 96 -13.62 7.56 -0.99
C HIS A 96 -14.26 8.09 -2.31
N PRO A 97 -15.32 7.47 -2.85
CA PRO A 97 -15.84 7.86 -4.16
C PRO A 97 -16.32 9.32 -4.28
N PHE A 98 -17.01 9.87 -3.27
CA PHE A 98 -17.60 11.22 -3.35
C PHE A 98 -17.45 12.16 -2.14
N SER A 99 -16.87 11.70 -1.03
CA SER A 99 -16.68 12.53 0.17
C SER A 99 -15.72 13.68 -0.10
N GLN A 100 -16.01 14.86 0.45
CA GLN A 100 -15.16 16.03 0.27
C GLN A 100 -14.05 16.08 1.32
N TRP A 101 -12.81 16.28 0.86
CA TRP A 101 -11.64 16.39 1.74
C TRP A 101 -11.75 17.57 2.73
N ASN A 102 -12.35 18.68 2.30
CA ASN A 102 -12.48 19.90 3.10
C ASN A 102 -13.48 19.80 4.27
N LYS A 103 -14.27 18.72 4.32
CA LYS A 103 -15.17 18.40 5.44
C LYS A 103 -14.51 17.46 6.47
N GLN A 104 -13.31 16.96 6.18
CA GLN A 104 -12.65 15.99 7.05
C GLN A 104 -11.92 16.69 8.19
N GLN A 105 -11.94 16.07 9.37
CA GLN A 105 -11.30 16.60 10.56
C GLN A 105 -10.01 15.85 10.85
N VAL A 106 -9.07 16.57 11.43
CA VAL A 106 -7.74 16.06 11.72
C VAL A 106 -7.70 15.57 13.15
N THR A 107 -7.11 14.39 13.36
CA THR A 107 -6.90 13.83 14.69
C THR A 107 -6.11 14.83 15.55
N PRO A 108 -6.55 15.14 16.79
CA PRO A 108 -5.96 16.20 17.61
C PRO A 108 -4.61 15.81 18.26
N LYS A 109 -3.64 15.34 17.45
CA LYS A 109 -2.25 15.09 17.83
C LYS A 109 -1.36 16.19 17.26
N GLU A 110 -0.36 16.60 18.03
CA GLU A 110 0.53 17.72 17.67
C GLU A 110 1.26 17.48 16.34
N ARG A 111 1.78 16.26 16.13
CA ARG A 111 2.45 15.86 14.88
C ARG A 111 1.61 16.16 13.64
N TYR A 112 0.30 15.89 13.67
CA TYR A 112 -0.58 16.12 12.53
C TYR A 112 -0.85 17.61 12.29
N ARG A 113 -0.92 18.42 13.35
CA ARG A 113 -1.03 19.89 13.22
C ARG A 113 0.20 20.47 12.53
N THR A 114 1.40 20.03 12.93
CA THR A 114 2.65 20.44 12.29
C THR A 114 2.69 20.07 10.81
N LEU A 115 2.19 18.89 10.43
CA LEU A 115 2.11 18.49 9.01
C LEU A 115 1.21 19.44 8.21
N ILE A 116 0.05 19.82 8.75
CA ILE A 116 -0.89 20.75 8.10
C ILE A 116 -0.31 22.14 7.95
N GLU A 117 0.36 22.63 8.99
CA GLU A 117 1.06 23.92 8.95
C GLU A 117 2.20 23.92 7.94
N THR A 118 2.89 22.79 7.78
CA THR A 118 4.02 22.66 6.85
C THR A 118 3.58 22.54 5.40
N TYR A 119 2.68 21.59 5.10
CA TYR A 119 2.35 21.19 3.72
C TYR A 119 1.07 21.84 3.18
N GLN A 120 0.30 22.51 4.05
CA GLN A 120 -0.86 23.31 3.67
C GLN A 120 -1.85 22.53 2.79
N GLN A 121 -2.20 23.04 1.60
CA GLN A 121 -3.21 22.44 0.73
C GLN A 121 -2.88 20.98 0.37
N LEU A 122 -1.59 20.68 0.17
CA LEU A 122 -1.14 19.38 -0.32
C LEU A 122 -1.48 18.23 0.64
N ILE A 123 -1.39 18.47 1.95
CA ILE A 123 -1.72 17.48 2.98
C ILE A 123 -3.22 17.46 3.33
N ARG A 124 -3.94 18.59 3.18
CA ARG A 124 -5.40 18.66 3.42
C ARG A 124 -6.20 17.78 2.45
N GLU A 125 -5.67 17.57 1.24
CA GLU A 125 -6.28 16.70 0.24
C GLU A 125 -5.92 15.21 0.42
N GLN A 126 -5.02 14.86 1.33
CA GLN A 126 -4.58 13.47 1.59
C GLN A 126 -5.60 12.70 2.44
N VAL A 127 -6.81 12.54 1.90
CA VAL A 127 -7.84 11.64 2.42
C VAL A 127 -7.78 10.35 1.61
N ILE A 128 -6.67 9.64 1.79
CA ILE A 128 -6.29 8.44 1.06
C ILE A 128 -6.00 7.30 2.03
N PHE A 129 -6.12 6.07 1.55
CA PHE A 129 -6.08 4.86 2.38
C PHE A 129 -5.14 3.82 1.76
N GLY A 130 -4.03 3.55 2.43
CA GLY A 130 -2.99 2.64 1.97
C GLY A 130 -3.05 1.23 2.55
N CYS A 131 -2.28 0.36 1.91
CA CYS A 131 -1.75 -0.86 2.52
C CYS A 131 -0.23 -0.77 2.53
N HIS A 132 0.39 -1.02 3.67
CA HIS A 132 1.84 -1.08 3.80
C HIS A 132 2.31 -2.49 4.12
N VAL A 133 3.43 -2.89 3.54
CA VAL A 133 4.04 -4.20 3.81
C VAL A 133 5.49 -4.01 4.21
N HIS A 134 5.83 -4.50 5.40
CA HIS A 134 7.18 -4.55 5.94
C HIS A 134 7.77 -5.94 5.75
N ILE A 135 8.99 -6.02 5.21
CA ILE A 135 9.77 -7.25 5.16
C ILE A 135 11.06 -7.09 5.95
N GLY A 136 11.29 -7.96 6.93
CA GLY A 136 12.47 -7.94 7.80
C GLY A 136 13.77 -8.14 7.03
N ILE A 137 14.70 -7.19 7.15
CA ILE A 137 16.09 -7.26 6.65
C ILE A 137 17.00 -6.53 7.65
N PRO A 138 17.60 -7.22 8.64
CA PRO A 138 18.36 -6.55 9.70
C PRO A 138 19.64 -5.85 9.27
N ASP A 139 20.31 -6.37 8.23
CA ASP A 139 21.51 -5.73 7.69
C ASP A 139 21.11 -4.56 6.79
N GLN A 140 21.46 -3.35 7.21
CA GLN A 140 21.08 -2.10 6.54
C GLN A 140 21.77 -1.91 5.19
N GLU A 141 23.00 -2.41 5.03
CA GLU A 141 23.71 -2.36 3.76
C GLU A 141 23.04 -3.29 2.76
N VAL A 142 22.71 -4.51 3.19
CA VAL A 142 21.94 -5.45 2.36
C VAL A 142 20.54 -4.90 2.06
N ALA A 143 19.84 -4.33 3.03
CA ALA A 143 18.52 -3.73 2.84
C ALA A 143 18.56 -2.59 1.79
N THR A 144 19.61 -1.77 1.80
CA THR A 144 19.82 -0.69 0.81
C THR A 144 20.04 -1.25 -0.59
N GLN A 145 20.81 -2.33 -0.73
CA GLN A 145 20.98 -2.98 -2.04
C GLN A 145 19.68 -3.66 -2.49
N VAL A 146 18.95 -4.31 -1.59
CA VAL A 146 17.64 -4.91 -1.91
C VAL A 146 16.64 -3.83 -2.36
N LEU A 147 16.58 -2.68 -1.69
CA LEU A 147 15.82 -1.50 -2.12
C LEU A 147 16.12 -1.11 -3.58
N ASN A 148 17.42 -1.03 -3.95
CA ASN A 148 17.82 -0.71 -5.32
C ASN A 148 17.31 -1.72 -6.35
N HIS A 149 17.25 -3.01 -5.99
CA HIS A 149 16.70 -4.05 -6.85
C HIS A 149 15.17 -3.97 -6.95
N THR A 150 14.46 -3.72 -5.86
CA THR A 150 12.99 -3.80 -5.83
C THR A 150 12.30 -2.59 -6.45
N ARG A 151 12.90 -1.40 -6.40
CA ARG A 151 12.28 -0.14 -6.90
C ARG A 151 11.79 -0.21 -8.35
N SER A 152 12.40 -1.03 -9.21
CA SER A 152 11.99 -1.17 -10.61
C SER A 152 10.76 -2.06 -10.82
N TRP A 153 10.41 -2.90 -9.84
CA TRP A 153 9.40 -3.96 -9.96
C TRP A 153 8.04 -3.58 -9.37
N LEU A 154 7.79 -2.30 -9.09
CA LEU A 154 6.56 -1.87 -8.41
C LEU A 154 5.35 -1.71 -9.36
N THR A 155 5.56 -1.66 -10.68
CA THR A 155 4.44 -1.46 -11.63
C THR A 155 3.38 -2.57 -11.64
N PRO A 156 3.71 -3.88 -11.54
CA PRO A 156 2.69 -4.91 -11.44
C PRO A 156 1.95 -4.85 -10.11
N ILE A 157 2.63 -4.44 -9.03
CA ILE A 157 2.03 -4.27 -7.69
C ILE A 157 0.97 -3.17 -7.74
N ILE A 158 1.32 -1.97 -8.21
CA ILE A 158 0.38 -0.85 -8.40
C ILE A 158 -0.85 -1.30 -9.21
N ALA A 159 -0.61 -1.97 -10.35
CA ALA A 159 -1.70 -2.38 -11.23
C ALA A 159 -2.63 -3.43 -10.59
N LEU A 160 -2.09 -4.35 -9.79
CA LEU A 160 -2.87 -5.38 -9.09
C LEU A 160 -3.65 -4.82 -7.91
N THR A 161 -3.09 -3.85 -7.18
CA THR A 161 -3.72 -3.27 -5.98
C THR A 161 -4.59 -2.05 -6.24
N ALA A 162 -4.55 -1.47 -7.45
CA ALA A 162 -5.34 -0.30 -7.81
C ALA A 162 -6.83 -0.44 -7.43
N ASN A 163 -7.29 0.46 -6.57
CA ASN A 163 -8.58 0.41 -5.88
C ASN A 163 -9.13 1.81 -5.55
N SER A 164 -8.78 2.83 -6.36
CA SER A 164 -9.18 4.23 -6.16
C SER A 164 -9.56 4.96 -7.46
N PRO A 165 -10.58 4.50 -8.22
CA PRO A 165 -10.93 5.10 -9.51
C PRO A 165 -11.72 6.41 -9.42
N PHE A 166 -12.34 6.71 -8.28
CA PHE A 166 -13.24 7.85 -8.07
C PHE A 166 -12.68 8.87 -7.08
N TRP A 167 -13.00 10.13 -7.29
CA TRP A 167 -12.67 11.24 -6.38
C TRP A 167 -13.70 12.35 -6.51
N LEU A 168 -14.22 12.83 -5.38
CA LEU A 168 -15.17 13.96 -5.33
C LEU A 168 -16.42 13.79 -6.23
N GLY A 169 -16.90 12.55 -6.39
CA GLY A 169 -18.12 12.24 -7.14
C GLY A 169 -17.88 12.10 -8.64
N GLU A 170 -16.63 12.00 -9.07
CA GLU A 170 -16.26 11.90 -10.47
C GLU A 170 -15.34 10.70 -10.72
N TYR A 171 -15.49 10.09 -11.90
CA TYR A 171 -14.52 9.14 -12.39
C TYR A 171 -13.25 9.90 -12.81
N THR A 172 -12.13 9.60 -12.18
CA THR A 172 -10.88 10.36 -12.37
C THR A 172 -10.16 10.00 -13.68
N GLY A 173 -10.54 8.88 -14.29
CA GLY A 173 -9.78 8.25 -15.37
C GLY A 173 -8.58 7.44 -14.88
N TYR A 174 -8.27 7.40 -13.58
CA TYR A 174 -7.23 6.54 -13.02
C TYR A 174 -7.82 5.21 -12.52
N GLN A 175 -6.96 4.20 -12.42
CA GLN A 175 -7.26 2.97 -11.68
C GLN A 175 -6.79 3.13 -10.22
N ASP A 176 -5.63 3.75 -10.02
CA ASP A 176 -5.08 4.16 -8.74
C ASP A 176 -4.92 5.69 -8.76
N TYR A 177 -5.90 6.41 -8.22
CA TYR A 177 -5.83 7.87 -8.10
C TYR A 177 -5.03 8.30 -6.87
N ARG A 178 -4.95 7.44 -5.84
CA ARG A 178 -4.14 7.68 -4.62
C ARG A 178 -2.70 7.99 -4.96
N THR A 179 -2.07 7.26 -5.89
CA THR A 179 -0.69 7.52 -6.33
C THR A 179 -0.52 8.97 -6.82
N GLY A 180 -1.48 9.49 -7.58
CA GLY A 180 -1.46 10.86 -8.07
C GLY A 180 -1.58 11.90 -6.96
N LEU A 181 -2.51 11.68 -6.01
CA LEU A 181 -2.67 12.54 -4.84
C LEU A 181 -1.42 12.51 -3.95
N TRP A 182 -0.89 11.33 -3.67
CA TRP A 182 0.25 11.13 -2.77
C TRP A 182 1.50 11.87 -3.26
N TRP A 183 1.75 11.85 -4.57
CA TRP A 183 2.91 12.53 -5.16
C TRP A 183 2.86 14.05 -5.13
N THR A 184 1.75 14.64 -4.72
CA THR A 184 1.70 16.08 -4.44
C THR A 184 2.47 16.44 -3.17
N VAL A 185 2.66 15.49 -2.25
CA VAL A 185 3.46 15.68 -1.04
C VAL A 185 4.95 15.68 -1.39
N PRO A 186 5.76 16.65 -0.89
CA PRO A 186 7.19 16.65 -1.12
C PRO A 186 7.86 15.33 -0.73
N LEU A 187 8.83 14.88 -1.55
CA LEU A 187 9.57 13.63 -1.35
C LEU A 187 8.75 12.33 -1.45
N ALA A 188 7.49 12.42 -1.89
CA ALA A 188 6.71 11.24 -2.27
C ALA A 188 7.07 10.71 -3.67
N GLY A 189 6.96 9.38 -3.82
CA GLY A 189 7.23 8.68 -5.07
C GLY A 189 8.44 7.76 -5.04
N PRO A 190 8.96 7.34 -6.19
CA PRO A 190 10.01 6.34 -6.23
C PRO A 190 11.31 6.85 -5.57
N PRO A 191 12.00 6.02 -4.77
CA PRO A 191 13.28 6.39 -4.19
C PRO A 191 14.37 6.47 -5.28
N PRO A 192 15.41 7.31 -5.09
CA PRO A 192 16.62 7.22 -5.90
C PRO A 192 17.36 5.89 -5.61
N SER A 193 18.37 5.58 -6.44
CA SER A 193 19.31 4.50 -6.13
C SER A 193 20.41 5.01 -5.21
N PHE A 194 20.91 4.14 -4.35
CA PHE A 194 21.97 4.46 -3.38
C PHE A 194 23.18 3.56 -3.57
N ALA A 195 24.38 4.12 -3.53
CA ALA A 195 25.61 3.34 -3.65
C ALA A 195 25.88 2.48 -2.40
N SER A 196 25.44 2.94 -1.23
CA SER A 196 25.61 2.26 0.07
C SER A 196 24.58 2.74 1.08
N TYR A 197 24.49 2.09 2.24
CA TYR A 197 23.66 2.59 3.34
C TYR A 197 24.15 3.97 3.83
N ASN A 198 25.45 4.25 3.78
CA ASN A 198 25.97 5.58 4.12
C ASN A 198 25.45 6.65 3.15
N ASP A 199 25.37 6.34 1.85
CA ASP A 199 24.80 7.24 0.83
C ASP A 199 23.30 7.50 1.07
N TYR A 200 22.55 6.45 1.44
CA TYR A 200 21.15 6.57 1.87
C TYR A 200 21.00 7.52 3.07
N ARG A 201 21.79 7.31 4.12
CA ARG A 201 21.76 8.14 5.34
C ARG A 201 22.18 9.57 5.08
N SER A 202 23.29 9.77 4.36
CA SER A 202 23.76 11.12 4.01
C SER A 202 22.74 11.87 3.16
N THR A 203 22.00 11.20 2.28
CA THR A 203 20.91 11.84 1.52
C THR A 203 19.83 12.39 2.44
N ILE A 204 19.38 11.60 3.43
CA ILE A 204 18.36 12.03 4.40
C ILE A 204 18.91 13.13 5.31
N GLU A 205 20.14 13.00 5.79
CA GLU A 205 20.81 13.99 6.63
C GLU A 205 20.97 15.33 5.92
N HIS A 206 21.25 15.34 4.61
CA HIS A 206 21.27 16.57 3.83
C HIS A 206 19.88 17.21 3.74
N LEU A 207 18.81 16.44 3.53
CA LEU A 207 17.43 16.98 3.47
C LEU A 207 17.00 17.59 4.81
N ILE A 208 17.46 17.02 5.93
CA ILE A 208 17.26 17.58 7.27
C ILE A 208 18.09 18.85 7.46
N ALA A 209 19.37 18.82 7.07
CA ALA A 209 20.28 19.96 7.20
C ALA A 209 19.85 21.18 6.36
N THR A 210 19.15 20.95 5.24
CA THR A 210 18.56 22.01 4.41
C THR A 210 17.14 22.38 4.84
N GLU A 211 16.65 21.91 5.99
CA GLU A 211 15.33 22.18 6.54
C GLU A 211 14.17 21.83 5.57
N SER A 212 14.43 20.90 4.64
CA SER A 212 13.40 20.42 3.69
C SER A 212 12.46 19.42 4.34
N ILE A 213 12.95 18.73 5.38
CA ILE A 213 12.21 17.92 6.36
C ILE A 213 12.83 18.15 7.74
N ASP A 214 12.08 17.90 8.80
CA ASP A 214 12.55 17.97 10.19
C ASP A 214 13.15 16.64 10.68
N ASP A 215 12.65 15.51 10.18
CA ASP A 215 13.17 14.19 10.50
C ASP A 215 12.97 13.17 9.37
N ALA A 216 13.65 12.02 9.50
CA ALA A 216 13.65 10.94 8.51
C ALA A 216 12.28 10.26 8.30
N THR A 217 11.33 10.39 9.24
CA THR A 217 9.99 9.81 9.10
C THR A 217 9.17 10.49 7.99
N LYS A 218 9.57 11.70 7.56
CA LYS A 218 8.97 12.45 6.45
C LYS A 218 9.53 12.10 5.06
N ILE A 219 10.30 11.01 4.97
CA ILE A 219 10.65 10.41 3.69
C ILE A 219 9.48 9.56 3.20
N TYR A 220 8.77 10.05 2.18
CA TYR A 220 7.53 9.46 1.67
C TYR A 220 7.72 8.57 0.44
N TRP A 221 8.89 7.96 0.31
CA TRP A 221 9.20 7.09 -0.81
C TRP A 221 8.28 5.86 -0.88
N ASP A 222 7.97 5.43 -2.10
CA ASP A 222 7.10 4.29 -2.42
C ASP A 222 7.60 2.98 -1.78
N VAL A 223 8.92 2.88 -1.58
CA VAL A 223 9.59 1.86 -0.79
C VAL A 223 10.79 2.50 -0.07
N ARG A 224 10.99 2.18 1.21
CA ARG A 224 12.05 2.77 2.05
C ARG A 224 12.57 1.81 3.11
N LEU A 225 13.75 2.10 3.67
CA LEU A 225 14.15 1.49 4.94
C LEU A 225 13.31 2.15 6.04
N SER A 226 12.68 1.33 6.88
CA SER A 226 11.89 1.85 8.00
C SER A 226 12.83 2.41 9.09
N GLU A 227 12.51 3.61 9.59
CA GLU A 227 13.24 4.22 10.70
C GLU A 227 12.91 3.57 12.06
N ARG A 228 11.76 2.90 12.17
CA ARG A 228 11.28 2.26 13.42
C ARG A 228 11.66 0.79 13.50
N PHE A 229 11.67 0.09 12.36
CA PHE A 229 11.85 -1.35 12.31
C PHE A 229 12.95 -1.73 11.31
N PRO A 230 13.73 -2.80 11.57
CA PRO A 230 14.77 -3.29 10.65
C PRO A 230 14.14 -3.99 9.44
N THR A 231 13.41 -3.24 8.62
CA THR A 231 12.54 -3.72 7.54
C THR A 231 12.67 -2.83 6.32
N LEU A 232 12.43 -3.44 5.16
CA LEU A 232 12.08 -2.72 3.94
C LEU A 232 10.56 -2.56 3.90
N GLU A 233 10.09 -1.32 3.83
CA GLU A 233 8.69 -0.93 3.92
C GLU A 233 8.17 -0.49 2.55
N PHE A 234 7.12 -1.14 2.06
CA PHE A 234 6.45 -0.83 0.79
C PHE A 234 5.15 -0.08 1.08
N ARG A 235 4.99 1.13 0.52
CA ARG A 235 3.87 2.06 0.81
C ARG A 235 3.03 2.44 -0.42
N ILE A 236 3.34 1.80 -1.54
CA ILE A 236 2.82 2.15 -2.87
C ILE A 236 1.36 1.72 -3.11
N MET A 237 0.81 0.84 -2.27
CA MET A 237 -0.47 0.20 -2.55
C MET A 237 -1.66 1.00 -1.99
N ASP A 238 -2.75 1.06 -2.75
CA ASP A 238 -4.08 1.26 -2.18
C ASP A 238 -4.40 0.16 -1.16
N VAL A 239 -5.21 0.46 -0.15
CA VAL A 239 -5.78 -0.57 0.71
C VAL A 239 -6.54 -1.59 -0.14
N CYS A 240 -6.29 -2.88 0.11
CA CYS A 240 -6.86 -3.96 -0.68
C CYS A 240 -8.32 -4.19 -0.30
N MET A 241 -9.19 -4.30 -1.30
CA MET A 241 -10.63 -4.46 -1.11
C MET A 241 -10.96 -5.74 -0.32
N THR A 242 -10.20 -6.82 -0.52
CA THR A 242 -10.40 -8.11 0.16
C THR A 242 -9.12 -8.59 0.86
N ILE A 243 -9.28 -9.42 1.90
CA ILE A 243 -8.14 -10.03 2.63
C ILE A 243 -7.28 -10.89 1.70
N ASP A 244 -7.90 -11.66 0.79
CA ASP A 244 -7.16 -12.49 -0.16
C ASP A 244 -6.23 -11.68 -1.06
N GLU A 245 -6.67 -10.47 -1.46
CA GLU A 245 -5.85 -9.54 -2.25
C GLU A 245 -4.69 -8.96 -1.43
N ALA A 246 -4.95 -8.59 -0.16
CA ALA A 246 -3.91 -8.15 0.76
C ALA A 246 -2.83 -9.25 0.95
N VAL A 247 -3.25 -10.48 1.25
CA VAL A 247 -2.32 -11.61 1.44
C VAL A 247 -1.56 -11.94 0.16
N MET A 248 -2.22 -11.87 -1.01
CA MET A 248 -1.58 -12.08 -2.31
C MET A 248 -0.46 -11.07 -2.54
N VAL A 249 -0.73 -9.77 -2.36
CA VAL A 249 0.29 -8.75 -2.61
C VAL A 249 1.42 -8.80 -1.58
N THR A 250 1.12 -9.13 -0.32
CA THR A 250 2.14 -9.42 0.69
C THR A 250 3.05 -10.57 0.26
N GLY A 251 2.50 -11.64 -0.31
CA GLY A 251 3.27 -12.75 -0.87
C GLY A 251 4.17 -12.35 -2.04
N LEU A 252 3.65 -11.53 -2.97
CA LEU A 252 4.45 -10.96 -4.07
C LEU A 252 5.61 -10.11 -3.54
N ILE A 253 5.36 -9.25 -2.56
CA ILE A 253 6.37 -8.37 -1.96
C ILE A 253 7.44 -9.20 -1.23
N ARG A 254 7.04 -10.18 -0.41
CA ARG A 254 7.99 -11.08 0.27
C ARG A 254 8.87 -11.83 -0.73
N ALA A 255 8.27 -12.37 -1.79
CA ALA A 255 9.00 -13.06 -2.84
C ALA A 255 9.93 -12.13 -3.63
N LEU A 256 9.51 -10.89 -3.88
CA LEU A 256 10.34 -9.87 -4.53
C LEU A 256 11.56 -9.53 -3.67
N VAL A 257 11.37 -9.31 -2.37
CA VAL A 257 12.47 -9.03 -1.45
C VAL A 257 13.43 -10.21 -1.35
N ARG A 258 12.93 -11.45 -1.23
CA ARG A 258 13.77 -12.65 -1.21
C ARG A 258 14.56 -12.80 -2.51
N THR A 259 13.91 -12.62 -3.66
CA THR A 259 14.57 -12.71 -4.97
C THR A 259 15.64 -11.63 -5.12
N ALA A 260 15.35 -10.40 -4.71
CA ALA A 260 16.31 -9.30 -4.67
C ALA A 260 17.50 -9.61 -3.73
N TYR A 261 17.24 -10.14 -2.55
CA TYR A 261 18.28 -10.56 -1.60
C TYR A 261 19.23 -11.60 -2.23
N ASP A 262 18.68 -12.63 -2.89
CA ASP A 262 19.49 -13.65 -3.57
C ASP A 262 20.35 -13.05 -4.69
N LEU A 263 19.84 -12.05 -5.43
CA LEU A 263 20.60 -11.31 -6.44
C LEU A 263 21.74 -10.50 -5.81
N VAL A 264 21.48 -9.81 -4.70
CA VAL A 264 22.50 -9.05 -3.94
C VAL A 264 23.59 -9.98 -3.42
N MET A 265 23.24 -11.12 -2.84
CA MET A 265 24.21 -12.12 -2.36
C MET A 265 25.09 -12.68 -3.49
N ARG A 266 24.55 -12.75 -4.71
CA ARG A 266 25.28 -13.14 -5.92
C ARG A 266 26.01 -11.97 -6.59
N LYS A 267 25.95 -10.77 -6.02
CA LYS A 267 26.55 -9.54 -6.55
C LYS A 267 26.06 -9.19 -7.97
N MET A 268 24.80 -9.52 -8.26
CA MET A 268 24.16 -9.12 -9.51
C MET A 268 23.83 -7.63 -9.45
N PRO A 269 24.03 -6.86 -10.54
CA PRO A 269 23.65 -5.46 -10.57
C PRO A 269 22.13 -5.30 -10.56
N PHE A 270 21.64 -4.22 -9.95
CA PHE A 270 20.24 -3.82 -10.07
C PHE A 270 19.97 -3.16 -11.44
N PRO A 271 18.71 -3.12 -11.91
CA PRO A 271 18.37 -2.46 -13.17
C PRO A 271 18.72 -0.97 -13.17
N ASP A 272 19.38 -0.52 -14.25
CA ASP A 272 19.71 0.89 -14.46
C ASP A 272 18.48 1.67 -14.96
N VAL A 273 17.66 2.11 -14.01
CA VAL A 273 16.44 2.89 -14.25
C VAL A 273 16.50 4.17 -13.41
N THR A 274 16.34 5.32 -14.04
CA THR A 274 16.35 6.61 -13.33
C THR A 274 15.08 6.83 -12.53
N THR A 275 15.11 7.69 -11.52
CA THR A 275 13.91 8.04 -10.74
C THR A 275 12.79 8.62 -11.61
N ASP A 276 13.13 9.40 -12.65
CA ASP A 276 12.14 9.95 -13.58
C ASP A 276 11.49 8.86 -14.44
N GLN A 277 12.26 7.86 -14.87
CA GLN A 277 11.72 6.68 -15.55
C GLN A 277 10.79 5.90 -14.62
N LEU A 278 11.19 5.65 -13.37
CA LEU A 278 10.33 5.00 -12.37
C LEU A 278 9.04 5.78 -12.16
N ARG A 279 9.11 7.12 -12.08
CA ARG A 279 7.93 7.97 -11.92
C ARG A 279 6.98 7.87 -13.12
N ALA A 280 7.51 7.87 -14.35
CA ALA A 280 6.71 7.65 -15.55
C ALA A 280 6.08 6.24 -15.59
N MET A 281 6.82 5.23 -15.14
CA MET A 281 6.36 3.85 -15.05
C MET A 281 5.23 3.69 -14.02
N HIS A 282 5.40 4.22 -12.81
CA HIS A 282 4.40 4.17 -11.74
C HIS A 282 3.14 4.96 -12.15
N TRP A 283 3.30 6.14 -12.75
CA TRP A 283 2.16 6.92 -13.27
C TRP A 283 1.37 6.11 -14.30
N ARG A 284 2.05 5.41 -15.22
CA ARG A 284 1.38 4.58 -16.22
C ARG A 284 0.60 3.45 -15.55
N ALA A 285 1.20 2.76 -14.58
CA ALA A 285 0.53 1.72 -13.81
C ALA A 285 -0.70 2.26 -13.07
N ALA A 286 -0.59 3.45 -12.45
CA ALA A 286 -1.68 4.09 -11.74
C ALA A 286 -2.82 4.54 -12.67
N ARG A 287 -2.48 5.10 -13.84
CA ARG A 287 -3.44 5.60 -14.82
C ARG A 287 -4.22 4.49 -15.51
N TYR A 288 -3.55 3.39 -15.88
CA TYR A 288 -4.16 2.37 -16.74
C TYR A 288 -4.39 1.02 -16.04
N GLY A 289 -3.75 0.77 -14.89
CA GLY A 289 -3.85 -0.49 -14.17
C GLY A 289 -3.65 -1.70 -15.09
N LEU A 290 -4.65 -2.58 -15.12
CA LEU A 290 -4.65 -3.81 -15.92
C LEU A 290 -5.23 -3.66 -17.33
N ASP A 291 -5.66 -2.46 -17.73
CA ASP A 291 -6.39 -2.24 -18.99
C ASP A 291 -5.49 -1.91 -20.19
N ASP A 292 -4.23 -1.55 -19.94
CA ASP A 292 -3.27 -1.18 -20.99
C ASP A 292 -1.94 -1.92 -20.76
N ARG A 293 -0.84 -1.24 -21.04
CA ARG A 293 0.52 -1.77 -21.04
C ARG A 293 1.26 -1.28 -19.81
N LEU A 294 2.04 -2.16 -19.21
CA LEU A 294 2.97 -1.86 -18.13
C LEU A 294 4.40 -1.89 -18.65
N PHE A 295 5.33 -1.28 -17.92
CA PHE A 295 6.74 -1.32 -18.28
C PHE A 295 7.38 -2.62 -17.78
N ASP A 296 7.92 -3.40 -18.72
CA ASP A 296 8.72 -4.57 -18.43
C ASP A 296 10.17 -4.14 -18.21
N VAL A 297 10.66 -4.32 -16.98
CA VAL A 297 12.02 -3.95 -16.54
C VAL A 297 13.09 -4.72 -17.32
N GLN A 298 12.85 -5.98 -17.64
CA GLN A 298 13.83 -6.81 -18.34
C GLN A 298 13.86 -6.47 -19.84
N ALA A 299 12.70 -6.27 -20.45
CA ALA A 299 12.59 -5.96 -21.87
C ALA A 299 12.80 -4.48 -22.20
N GLN A 300 12.85 -3.60 -21.19
CA GLN A 300 13.03 -2.14 -21.33
C GLN A 300 12.02 -1.51 -22.30
N ARG A 301 10.77 -2.00 -22.26
CA ARG A 301 9.68 -1.54 -23.12
C ARG A 301 8.35 -1.79 -22.44
N THR A 302 7.29 -1.17 -22.96
CA THR A 302 5.94 -1.50 -22.50
C THR A 302 5.48 -2.84 -23.10
N VAL A 303 4.74 -3.62 -22.33
CA VAL A 303 4.07 -4.88 -22.71
C VAL A 303 2.65 -4.89 -22.15
N PRO A 304 1.70 -5.66 -22.71
CA PRO A 304 0.35 -5.78 -22.13
C PRO A 304 0.41 -6.12 -20.64
N ALA A 305 -0.45 -5.51 -19.81
CA ALA A 305 -0.41 -5.67 -18.35
C ALA A 305 -0.44 -7.13 -17.90
N ARG A 306 -1.31 -7.95 -18.51
CA ARG A 306 -1.36 -9.41 -18.29
C ARG A 306 0.01 -10.07 -18.50
N GLN A 307 0.68 -9.77 -19.61
CA GLN A 307 2.00 -10.32 -19.91
C GLN A 307 3.02 -9.87 -18.85
N CYS A 308 3.01 -8.59 -18.47
CA CYS A 308 3.92 -8.04 -17.45
C CYS A 308 3.74 -8.76 -16.10
N VAL A 309 2.50 -8.97 -15.66
CA VAL A 309 2.17 -9.68 -14.41
C VAL A 309 2.59 -11.15 -14.49
N GLU A 310 2.36 -11.83 -15.62
CA GLU A 310 2.79 -13.22 -15.81
C GLU A 310 4.32 -13.37 -15.79
N GLN A 311 5.05 -12.44 -16.41
CA GLN A 311 6.52 -12.38 -16.34
C GLN A 311 7.01 -12.10 -14.91
N PHE A 312 6.32 -11.21 -14.18
CA PHE A 312 6.62 -10.93 -12.78
C PHE A 312 6.41 -12.17 -11.90
N LEU A 313 5.28 -12.88 -12.05
CA LEU A 313 5.06 -14.16 -11.36
C LEU A 313 6.14 -15.19 -11.70
N ALA A 314 6.54 -15.30 -12.97
CA ALA A 314 7.60 -16.21 -13.38
C ALA A 314 8.95 -15.86 -12.72
N PHE A 315 9.27 -14.57 -12.60
CA PHE A 315 10.46 -14.06 -11.92
C PHE A 315 10.44 -14.41 -10.41
N LEU A 316 9.28 -14.29 -9.76
CA LEU A 316 9.12 -14.56 -8.33
C LEU A 316 8.90 -16.03 -7.97
N ARG A 317 8.59 -16.87 -8.95
CA ARG A 317 8.19 -18.27 -8.74
C ARG A 317 9.14 -19.07 -7.84
N PRO A 318 10.48 -19.03 -8.01
CA PRO A 318 11.36 -19.80 -7.14
C PRO A 318 11.24 -19.42 -5.66
N ALA A 319 11.10 -18.13 -5.36
CA ALA A 319 10.93 -17.64 -3.99
C ALA A 319 9.57 -18.02 -3.40
N LEU A 320 8.51 -17.96 -4.22
CA LEU A 320 7.15 -18.38 -3.82
C LEU A 320 7.06 -19.89 -3.58
N GLU A 321 7.66 -20.72 -4.42
CA GLU A 321 7.67 -22.19 -4.25
C GLU A 321 8.47 -22.59 -3.01
N ALA A 322 9.58 -21.90 -2.72
CA ALA A 322 10.40 -22.18 -1.55
C ALA A 322 9.69 -21.85 -0.21
N GLU A 323 8.74 -20.92 -0.21
CA GLU A 323 7.87 -20.62 0.95
C GLU A 323 6.55 -21.41 0.94
N GLY A 324 6.26 -22.19 -0.12
CA GLY A 324 4.98 -22.88 -0.27
C GLY A 324 3.80 -21.99 -0.67
N ASP A 325 4.05 -20.74 -1.09
CA ASP A 325 3.03 -19.73 -1.36
C ASP A 325 2.57 -19.69 -2.83
N TRP A 326 3.27 -20.39 -3.74
CA TRP A 326 3.04 -20.28 -5.19
C TRP A 326 1.58 -20.45 -5.58
N GLN A 327 0.93 -21.53 -5.16
CA GLN A 327 -0.46 -21.82 -5.54
C GLN A 327 -1.40 -20.72 -5.05
N ARG A 328 -1.24 -20.29 -3.80
CA ARG A 328 -2.09 -19.27 -3.18
C ARG A 328 -1.95 -17.92 -3.86
N VAL A 329 -0.72 -17.44 -4.02
CA VAL A 329 -0.43 -16.13 -4.61
C VAL A 329 -0.84 -16.11 -6.07
N SER A 330 -0.40 -17.10 -6.86
CA SER A 330 -0.70 -17.14 -8.30
C SER A 330 -2.20 -17.28 -8.58
N ALA A 331 -2.94 -18.09 -7.80
CA ALA A 331 -4.39 -18.23 -7.99
C ALA A 331 -5.12 -16.90 -7.82
N THR A 332 -4.83 -16.14 -6.76
CA THR A 332 -5.44 -14.82 -6.57
C THR A 332 -4.98 -13.82 -7.63
N THR A 333 -3.71 -13.84 -8.04
CA THR A 333 -3.24 -12.97 -9.14
C THR A 333 -3.97 -13.26 -10.45
N TYR A 334 -4.15 -14.53 -10.83
CA TYR A 334 -4.88 -14.90 -12.05
C TYR A 334 -6.37 -14.55 -11.95
N ARG A 335 -6.98 -14.69 -10.78
CA ARG A 335 -8.35 -14.23 -10.53
C ARG A 335 -8.50 -12.74 -10.79
N ILE A 336 -7.60 -11.90 -10.25
CA ILE A 336 -7.59 -10.45 -10.52
C ILE A 336 -7.39 -10.14 -12.00
N LEU A 337 -6.49 -10.85 -12.68
CA LEU A 337 -6.29 -10.67 -14.13
C LEU A 337 -7.54 -11.01 -14.95
N GLN A 338 -8.39 -11.93 -14.47
CA GLN A 338 -9.62 -12.34 -15.12
C GLN A 338 -10.80 -11.43 -14.78
N GLU A 339 -11.01 -11.14 -13.50
CA GLU A 339 -12.18 -10.42 -12.97
C GLU A 339 -11.98 -8.90 -12.93
N GLY A 340 -10.72 -8.45 -12.93
CA GLY A 340 -10.33 -7.07 -12.69
C GLY A 340 -9.89 -6.82 -11.24
N ASN A 341 -9.02 -5.83 -11.07
CA ASN A 341 -8.64 -5.28 -9.77
C ASN A 341 -9.81 -4.51 -9.13
N GLY A 342 -9.61 -4.01 -7.90
CA GLY A 342 -10.63 -3.28 -7.16
C GLY A 342 -11.22 -2.11 -7.94
N ALA A 343 -10.38 -1.34 -8.62
CA ALA A 343 -10.81 -0.18 -9.40
C ALA A 343 -11.67 -0.55 -10.64
N ARG A 344 -11.30 -1.60 -11.39
CA ARG A 344 -12.13 -2.11 -12.48
C ARG A 344 -13.48 -2.60 -11.97
N ARG A 345 -13.51 -3.32 -10.83
CA ARG A 345 -14.76 -3.82 -10.24
C ARG A 345 -15.66 -2.68 -9.75
N GLN A 346 -15.10 -1.66 -9.09
CA GLN A 346 -15.81 -0.45 -8.69
C GLN A 346 -16.39 0.31 -9.90
N HIS A 347 -15.58 0.55 -10.93
CA HIS A 347 -16.02 1.28 -12.12
C HIS A 347 -17.11 0.51 -12.88
N ALA A 348 -16.95 -0.80 -13.05
CA ALA A 348 -17.98 -1.65 -13.68
C ALA A 348 -19.27 -1.70 -12.85
N PHE A 349 -19.19 -1.67 -11.52
CA PHE A 349 -20.37 -1.58 -10.66
C PHE A 349 -21.10 -0.26 -10.89
N TYR A 350 -20.39 0.87 -10.81
CA TYR A 350 -20.97 2.20 -11.00
C TYR A 350 -21.56 2.39 -12.40
N GLN A 351 -20.93 1.88 -13.46
CA GLN A 351 -21.48 1.96 -14.82
C GLN A 351 -22.86 1.28 -14.96
N ARG A 352 -23.14 0.26 -14.14
CA ARG A 352 -24.44 -0.41 -14.15
C ARG A 352 -25.48 0.31 -13.30
N THR A 353 -25.07 0.96 -12.21
CA THR A 353 -26.00 1.53 -11.23
C THR A 353 -26.20 3.04 -11.39
N GLY A 354 -25.17 3.78 -11.79
CA GLY A 354 -25.14 5.23 -11.80
C GLY A 354 -25.25 5.86 -10.40
N ASP A 355 -25.00 5.09 -9.35
CA ASP A 355 -25.26 5.47 -7.96
C ASP A 355 -24.04 5.25 -7.08
N PHE A 356 -23.54 6.34 -6.50
CA PHE A 356 -22.40 6.33 -5.59
C PHE A 356 -22.72 5.76 -4.22
N HIS A 357 -23.96 5.88 -3.73
CA HIS A 357 -24.34 5.28 -2.45
C HIS A 357 -24.32 3.76 -2.57
N ALA A 358 -24.91 3.22 -3.64
CA ALA A 358 -24.84 1.79 -3.95
C ALA A 358 -23.40 1.30 -4.17
N LEU A 359 -22.51 2.14 -4.74
CA LEU A 359 -21.10 1.82 -4.88
C LEU A 359 -20.40 1.70 -3.51
N VAL A 360 -20.68 2.60 -2.57
CA VAL A 360 -20.14 2.52 -1.21
C VAL A 360 -20.64 1.26 -0.51
N ASP A 361 -21.93 0.96 -0.61
CA ASP A 361 -22.51 -0.27 -0.04
C ASP A 361 -21.80 -1.52 -0.63
N TYR A 362 -21.52 -1.54 -1.95
CA TYR A 362 -20.72 -2.59 -2.58
C TYR A 362 -19.30 -2.71 -2.01
N ILE A 363 -18.60 -1.58 -1.78
CA ILE A 363 -17.24 -1.60 -1.21
C ILE A 363 -17.28 -2.13 0.23
N VAL A 364 -18.26 -1.71 1.04
CA VAL A 364 -18.47 -2.22 2.41
C VAL A 364 -18.71 -3.73 2.38
N ASP A 365 -19.58 -4.22 1.50
CA ASP A 365 -19.86 -5.65 1.37
C ASP A 365 -18.61 -6.47 1.01
N GLN A 366 -17.81 -5.99 0.06
CA GLN A 366 -16.55 -6.66 -0.30
C GLN A 366 -15.54 -6.63 0.84
N THR A 367 -15.49 -5.53 1.59
CA THR A 367 -14.60 -5.37 2.76
C THR A 367 -14.94 -6.40 3.85
N CYS A 368 -16.22 -6.74 4.01
CA CYS A 368 -16.73 -7.67 5.03
C CYS A 368 -16.82 -9.14 4.59
N SER A 369 -16.52 -9.45 3.32
CA SER A 369 -16.71 -10.79 2.75
C SER A 369 -15.48 -11.69 2.94
N PHE A 370 -15.41 -12.44 4.05
CA PHE A 370 -14.34 -13.42 4.30
C PHE A 370 -14.70 -14.50 5.32
#